data_AF-A0A123U566-F1
#
_entry.id   AF-A0A123U566-F1
#
_cell.length_a   1.000
_cell.length_b   1.000
_cell.length_c   1.000
_cell.angle_alpha   90.00
_cell.angle_beta   90.00
_cell.angle_gamma   90.00
#
_symmetry.space_group_name_H-M   'P 1'
#
loop_
_entity.id
_entity.type
_entity.pdbx_description
1 polymer ?
#
loop_
_entity_poly.entity_id
_entity_poly.type
_entity_poly.pdbx_seq_one_letter_code
_entity_poly.pdbx_strand_id
1 'polypeptide(L)'
;MKVAEKEEFYKYLSAAYNLPQEAFSEALRETILEVAGQLEKEENLYILAGHLSRFINAELTALTYRAPKELVQLAHYLQEVQNHYRYASLFPGKVK
;
A
#
# COMPACT_ATOMS: atom_id res chain seq x y z
N MET A 1 13.95 -0.61 0.51
CA MET A 1 13.47 -0.61 -0.90
C MET A 1 13.11 -2.04 -1.23
N LYS A 2 11.86 -2.27 -1.64
CA LYS A 2 11.32 -3.62 -1.83
C LYS A 2 10.77 -3.77 -3.24
N VAL A 3 11.01 -4.91 -3.86
CA VAL A 3 10.30 -5.32 -5.08
C VAL A 3 8.84 -5.54 -4.69
N ALA A 4 7.91 -5.14 -5.55
CA ALA A 4 6.49 -5.42 -5.31
C ALA A 4 6.22 -6.93 -5.50
N GLU A 5 5.70 -7.59 -4.48
CA GLU A 5 5.32 -9.01 -4.53
C GLU A 5 3.86 -9.17 -4.11
N LYS A 6 3.09 -10.00 -4.85
CA LYS A 6 1.64 -10.16 -4.62
C LYS A 6 1.33 -10.63 -3.20
N GLU A 7 2.01 -11.67 -2.73
CA GLU A 7 1.78 -12.27 -1.41
C GLU A 7 2.08 -11.27 -0.28
N GLU A 8 3.22 -10.57 -0.37
CA GLU A 8 3.57 -9.56 0.63
C GLU A 8 2.58 -8.38 0.59
N PHE A 9 2.14 -7.93 -0.59
CA PHE A 9 1.13 -6.89 -0.71
C PHE A 9 -0.19 -7.32 -0.05
N TYR A 10 -0.69 -8.53 -0.37
CA TYR A 10 -1.90 -9.07 0.25
C TYR A 10 -1.82 -9.14 1.77
N LYS A 11 -0.66 -9.51 2.31
CA LYS A 11 -0.44 -9.57 3.76
C LYS A 11 -0.67 -8.20 4.41
N TYR A 12 -0.12 -7.12 3.84
CA TYR A 12 -0.33 -5.78 4.39
C TYR A 12 -1.76 -5.27 4.20
N LEU A 13 -2.40 -5.56 3.06
CA LEU A 13 -3.80 -5.21 2.83
C LEU A 13 -4.73 -5.90 3.82
N SER A 14 -4.55 -7.21 4.02
CA SER A 14 -5.35 -8.01 4.95
C SER A 14 -5.18 -7.53 6.40
N ALA A 15 -3.95 -7.21 6.82
CA ALA A 15 -3.70 -6.67 8.15
C ALA A 15 -4.44 -5.34 8.39
N ALA A 16 -4.40 -4.42 7.41
CA ALA A 16 -5.12 -3.15 7.50
C ALA A 16 -6.65 -3.34 7.43
N TYR A 17 -7.15 -4.19 6.52
CA TYR A 17 -8.59 -4.42 6.33
C TYR A 17 -9.27 -5.05 7.55
N ASN A 18 -8.55 -5.87 8.33
CA ASN A 18 -9.11 -6.55 9.50
C ASN A 18 -9.11 -5.69 10.78
N LEU A 19 -8.66 -4.43 10.71
CA LEU A 19 -8.78 -3.51 11.84
C LEU A 19 -10.24 -3.21 12.19
N PRO A 20 -10.55 -2.81 13.44
CA PRO A 20 -11.89 -2.39 13.87
C PRO A 20 -12.52 -1.36 12.94
N GLN A 21 -13.85 -1.31 12.87
CA GLN A 21 -14.56 -0.47 11.91
C GLN A 21 -14.26 1.02 12.10
N GLU A 22 -14.05 1.49 13.32
CA GLU A 22 -13.73 2.90 13.60
C GLU A 22 -12.24 3.25 13.45
N ALA A 23 -11.39 2.31 13.04
CA ALA A 23 -9.94 2.52 12.98
C ALA A 23 -9.51 3.51 11.87
N PHE A 24 -10.30 3.61 10.79
CA PHE A 24 -10.14 4.52 9.67
C PHE A 24 -11.43 4.57 8.85
N SER A 25 -11.52 5.48 7.89
CA SER A 25 -12.72 5.71 7.08
C SER A 25 -13.21 4.48 6.32
N GLU A 26 -14.53 4.35 6.20
CA GLU A 26 -15.17 3.29 5.40
C GLU A 26 -14.73 3.35 3.92
N ALA A 27 -14.60 4.57 3.37
CA ALA A 27 -14.12 4.79 2.00
C ALA A 27 -12.72 4.21 1.77
N LEU A 28 -11.80 4.36 2.73
CA LEU A 28 -10.49 3.73 2.63
C LEU A 28 -10.58 2.20 2.72
N ARG A 29 -11.50 1.67 3.51
CA ARG A 29 -11.73 0.22 3.63
C ARG A 29 -12.20 -0.39 2.32
N GLU A 30 -13.14 0.27 1.65
CA GLU A 30 -13.60 -0.11 0.31
C GLU A 30 -12.45 -0.06 -0.70
N THR A 31 -11.63 1.00 -0.65
CA THR A 31 -10.45 1.13 -1.52
C THR A 31 -9.44 0.00 -1.31
N ILE A 32 -9.18 -0.39 -0.05
CA ILE A 32 -8.29 -1.52 0.28
C ILE A 32 -8.85 -2.82 -0.32
N LEU A 33 -10.15 -3.05 -0.21
CA LEU A 33 -10.81 -4.24 -0.77
C LEU A 33 -10.77 -4.26 -2.29
N GLU A 34 -10.99 -3.12 -2.94
CA GLU A 34 -10.89 -2.98 -4.39
C GLU A 34 -9.49 -3.32 -4.89
N VAL A 35 -8.46 -2.75 -4.26
CA VAL A 35 -7.05 -3.02 -4.61
C VAL A 35 -6.72 -4.49 -4.37
N ALA A 36 -7.21 -5.08 -3.29
CA ALA A 36 -7.08 -6.51 -3.05
C ALA A 36 -7.75 -7.34 -4.15
N GLY A 37 -8.90 -6.94 -4.68
CA GLY A 37 -9.53 -7.61 -5.82
C GLY A 37 -8.77 -7.46 -7.14
N GLN A 38 -8.05 -6.34 -7.31
CA GLN A 38 -7.25 -6.07 -8.50
C GLN A 38 -5.89 -6.79 -8.49
N LEU A 39 -5.33 -7.12 -7.32
CA LEU A 39 -4.05 -7.82 -7.19
C LEU A 39 -3.99 -9.17 -7.94
N GLU A 40 -5.09 -9.91 -7.99
CA GLU A 40 -5.16 -11.17 -8.75
C GLU A 40 -4.96 -10.94 -10.25
N LYS A 41 -5.50 -9.84 -10.77
CA LYS A 41 -5.62 -9.56 -12.21
C LYS A 41 -4.47 -8.72 -12.75
N GLU A 42 -3.88 -7.89 -11.91
CA GLU A 42 -2.89 -6.91 -12.34
C GLU A 42 -1.49 -7.54 -12.45
N GLU A 43 -0.81 -7.23 -13.55
CA GLU A 43 0.59 -7.60 -13.77
C GLU A 43 1.53 -6.55 -13.16
N ASN A 44 1.13 -5.27 -13.20
CA ASN A 44 1.95 -4.18 -12.70
C ASN A 44 1.53 -3.70 -11.30
N LEU A 45 2.10 -4.34 -10.29
CA LEU A 45 1.86 -4.03 -8.88
C LEU A 45 2.26 -2.61 -8.47
N TYR A 46 3.19 -1.97 -9.20
CA TYR A 46 3.62 -0.60 -8.89
C TYR A 46 2.51 0.43 -9.14
N ILE A 47 1.64 0.18 -10.13
CA ILE A 47 0.49 1.06 -10.40
C ILE A 47 -0.50 0.99 -9.25
N LEU A 48 -0.84 -0.22 -8.79
CA LEU A 48 -1.73 -0.41 -7.64
C LEU A 48 -1.14 0.19 -6.36
N ALA A 49 0.16 0.01 -6.13
CA ALA A 49 0.83 0.60 -4.98
C ALA A 49 0.80 2.15 -5.03
N GLY A 50 0.97 2.73 -6.22
CA GLY A 50 0.84 4.16 -6.46
C GLY A 50 -0.57 4.69 -6.20
N HIS A 51 -1.59 3.98 -6.68
CA HIS A 51 -2.99 4.31 -6.48
C HIS A 51 -3.36 4.32 -4.99
N LEU A 52 -3.12 3.20 -4.30
CA LEU A 52 -3.50 3.04 -2.89
C LEU A 52 -2.77 4.03 -1.96
N SER A 53 -1.50 4.31 -2.23
CA SER A 53 -0.67 5.19 -1.40
C SER A 53 -1.27 6.59 -1.24
N ARG A 54 -2.00 7.10 -2.25
CA ARG A 54 -2.67 8.41 -2.16
C ARG A 54 -3.72 8.43 -1.07
N PHE A 55 -4.57 7.41 -1.00
CA PHE A 55 -5.65 7.29 -0.02
C PHE A 55 -5.11 7.03 1.38
N ILE A 56 -4.14 6.12 1.49
CA ILE A 56 -3.48 5.81 2.77
C ILE A 56 -2.82 7.06 3.37
N ASN A 57 -2.09 7.84 2.57
CA ASN A 57 -1.42 9.04 3.08
C ASN A 57 -2.40 10.14 3.50
N ALA A 58 -3.54 10.28 2.79
CA ALA A 58 -4.59 11.21 3.17
C ALA A 58 -5.20 10.82 4.53
N GLU A 59 -5.49 9.53 4.73
CA GLU A 59 -6.02 9.02 5.99
C GLU A 59 -5.02 9.17 7.14
N LEU A 60 -3.75 8.82 6.91
CA LEU A 60 -2.70 8.99 7.92
C LEU A 60 -2.54 10.47 8.33
N THR A 61 -2.66 11.39 7.38
CA THR A 61 -2.63 12.83 7.67
C THR A 61 -3.79 13.26 8.56
N ALA A 62 -4.98 12.70 8.34
CA ALA A 62 -6.15 12.97 9.16
C ALA A 62 -6.06 12.35 10.57
N LEU A 63 -5.53 11.12 10.68
CA LEU A 63 -5.41 10.39 11.94
C LEU A 63 -4.23 10.87 12.80
N THR A 64 -3.18 11.41 12.19
CA THR A 64 -1.95 11.86 12.86
C THR A 64 -1.34 10.74 13.74
N TYR A 65 -1.15 10.99 15.05
CA TYR A 65 -0.62 10.01 16.00
C TYR A 65 -1.61 8.88 16.35
N ARG A 66 -2.88 9.00 15.96
CA ARG A 66 -3.92 7.98 16.23
C ARG A 66 -3.96 6.88 15.17
N ALA A 67 -3.13 6.99 14.15
CA ALA A 67 -3.08 6.02 13.07
C ALA A 67 -2.75 4.60 13.62
N PRO A 68 -3.55 3.58 13.28
CA PRO A 68 -3.24 2.20 13.64
C PRO A 68 -1.90 1.75 13.06
N LYS A 69 -1.19 0.90 13.82
CA LYS A 69 0.13 0.39 13.43
C LYS A 69 0.10 -0.28 12.05
N GLU A 70 -0.92 -1.10 11.79
CA GLU A 70 -1.08 -1.87 10.56
C GLU A 70 -1.26 -0.94 9.36
N LEU A 71 -1.94 0.19 9.54
CA LEU A 71 -2.11 1.22 8.51
C LEU A 71 -0.79 1.94 8.20
N VAL A 72 -0.02 2.26 9.24
CA VAL A 72 1.34 2.83 9.10
C VAL A 72 2.28 1.85 8.42
N GLN A 73 2.20 0.56 8.74
CA GLN A 73 3.00 -0.49 8.11
C GLN A 73 2.67 -0.65 6.63
N LEU A 74 1.38 -0.62 6.27
CA LEU A 74 0.96 -0.63 4.87
C LEU A 74 1.51 0.60 4.13
N ALA A 75 1.42 1.80 4.71
CA ALA A 75 1.99 3.00 4.10
C ALA A 75 3.51 2.89 3.87
N HIS A 76 4.24 2.36 4.86
CA HIS A 76 5.67 2.15 4.75
C HIS A 76 6.00 1.15 3.63
N TYR A 77 5.30 0.03 3.55
CA TYR A 77 5.46 -0.94 2.47
C TYR A 77 5.25 -0.29 1.10
N LEU A 78 4.15 0.47 0.92
CA LEU A 78 3.86 1.17 -0.33
C LEU A 78 4.97 2.16 -0.70
N GLN A 79 5.51 2.89 0.28
CA GLN A 79 6.64 3.80 0.07
C GLN A 79 7.90 3.06 -0.37
N GLU A 80 8.21 1.90 0.22
CA GLU A 80 9.37 1.10 -0.17
C GLU A 80 9.26 0.56 -1.60
N VAL A 81 8.05 0.17 -2.01
CA VAL A 81 7.73 -0.28 -3.36
C VAL A 81 7.87 0.86 -4.37
N GLN A 82 7.37 2.05 -4.04
CA GLN A 82 7.52 3.23 -4.90
C GLN A 82 8.99 3.67 -5.02
N ASN A 83 9.74 3.63 -3.91
CA ASN A 83 11.16 3.97 -3.93
C ASN A 83 11.94 2.99 -4.82
N HIS A 84 11.61 1.70 -4.73
CA HIS A 84 12.16 0.69 -5.63
C HIS A 84 11.89 1.02 -7.10
N TYR A 85 10.63 1.26 -7.46
CA TYR A 85 10.26 1.64 -8.84
C TYR A 85 11.02 2.88 -9.33
N ARG A 86 11.08 3.93 -8.51
CA ARG A 86 11.78 5.18 -8.87
C ARG A 86 13.26 4.94 -9.11
N TYR A 87 13.91 4.18 -8.24
CA TYR A 87 15.34 3.92 -8.38
C TYR A 87 15.64 2.99 -9.57
N ALA A 88 14.85 1.93 -9.77
CA ALA A 88 14.98 1.06 -10.95
C ALA A 88 14.78 1.85 -12.25
N SER A 89 13.88 2.83 -12.26
CA SER A 89 13.65 3.73 -13.40
C SER A 89 14.80 4.70 -13.64
N LEU A 90 15.41 5.23 -12.58
CA LEU A 90 16.53 6.18 -12.67
C LEU A 90 17.87 5.49 -12.97
N PHE A 91 18.04 4.25 -12.54
CA PHE A 91 19.27 3.47 -12.68
C PHE A 91 18.98 2.06 -13.23
N PRO A 92 18.62 1.94 -14.52
CA PRO A 92 18.30 0.64 -15.11
C PRO A 92 19.47 -0.36 -14.98
N GLY A 93 19.16 -1.61 -14.60
CA GLY A 93 20.15 -2.69 -14.46
C GLY A 93 20.97 -2.70 -13.16
N LYS A 94 20.77 -1.72 -12.26
CA LYS A 94 21.42 -1.66 -10.94
C LYS A 94 20.61 -2.27 -9.81
N VAL A 95 19.34 -2.56 -10.06
CA VAL A 95 18.40 -3.15 -9.11
C VAL A 95 17.99 -4.51 -9.63
N LYS A 96 18.06 -5.52 -8.76
CA LYS A 96 17.59 -6.88 -9.02
C LYS A 96 16.18 -7.05 -8.48
#